data_AF-A0A1F8N102-F1
#
_entry.id   AF-A0A1F8N102-F1
#
_cell.length_a   1.000
_cell.length_b   1.000
_cell.length_c   1.000
_cell.angle_alpha   90.00
_cell.angle_beta   90.00
_cell.angle_gamma   90.00
#
_symmetry.space_group_name_H-M   'P 1'
#
loop_
_entity.id
_entity.type
_entity.pdbx_description
1 polymer ?
#
loop_
_entity_poly.entity_id
_entity_poly.type
_entity_poly.pdbx_seq_one_letter_code
_entity_poly.pdbx_strand_id
1 'polypeptide(L)'
;MPVLVIFSLYVFYVVCLHIPIFFRGIFPLFGTFLFDLPGILAIDFSIAFLLLLAWGTSNRKIWAWWGGLIYFILLTVSTLLTFLRSSYLDILQRMQFPPTEMDALDGVPLLATLGVVALSKKHFVREKRD
;
A
#
# COMPACT_ATOMS: atom_id res chain seq x y z
N MET A 1 6.37 -25.34 1.96
CA MET A 1 5.33 -24.42 1.46
C MET A 1 5.36 -23.02 2.11
N PRO A 2 5.34 -22.83 3.45
CA PRO A 2 5.13 -21.49 4.03
C PRO A 2 6.26 -20.48 3.77
N VAL A 3 7.51 -20.94 3.69
CA VAL A 3 8.68 -20.08 3.40
C VAL A 3 8.57 -19.40 2.04
N LEU A 4 8.04 -20.11 1.03
CA LEU A 4 7.89 -19.57 -0.32
C LEU A 4 6.85 -18.45 -0.35
N VAL A 5 5.75 -18.62 0.39
CA VAL A 5 4.69 -17.60 0.52
C VAL A 5 5.23 -16.32 1.14
N ILE A 6 6.00 -16.44 2.23
CA ILE A 6 6.61 -15.28 2.90
C ILE A 6 7.62 -14.58 1.98
N PHE A 7 8.44 -15.36 1.27
CA PHE A 7 9.38 -14.80 0.29
C PHE A 7 8.66 -14.06 -0.84
N SER A 8 7.63 -14.67 -1.44
CA SER A 8 6.80 -14.04 -2.47
C SER A 8 6.12 -12.77 -1.96
N LEU A 9 5.67 -12.76 -0.70
CA LEU A 9 5.09 -11.58 -0.07
C LEU A 9 6.10 -10.43 0.03
N TYR A 10 7.34 -10.70 0.44
CA TYR A 10 8.38 -9.67 0.50
C TYR A 10 8.72 -9.11 -0.87
N VAL A 11 8.87 -9.97 -1.88
CA VAL A 11 9.13 -9.54 -3.27
C VAL A 11 7.97 -8.70 -3.80
N PHE A 12 6.73 -9.12 -3.55
CA PHE A 12 5.54 -8.35 -3.91
C PHE A 12 5.55 -6.96 -3.26
N TYR A 13 5.84 -6.88 -1.95
CA TYR A 13 5.94 -5.61 -1.24
C TYR A 13 7.05 -4.71 -1.75
N VAL A 14 8.21 -5.27 -2.12
CA VAL A 14 9.29 -4.51 -2.76
C VAL A 14 8.76 -3.84 -4.04
N VAL A 15 8.07 -4.58 -4.91
CA VAL A 15 7.50 -4.01 -6.14
C VAL A 15 6.45 -2.94 -5.81
N CYS A 16 5.52 -3.21 -4.88
CA CYS A 16 4.50 -2.24 -4.49
C CYS A 16 5.09 -0.95 -3.90
N LEU A 17 6.19 -1.03 -3.15
CA LEU A 17 6.86 0.14 -2.57
C LEU A 17 7.54 1.03 -3.62
N HIS A 18 7.76 0.56 -4.85
CA HIS A 18 8.22 1.44 -5.93
C HIS A 18 7.11 2.35 -6.46
N ILE A 19 5.83 1.97 -6.30
CA ILE A 19 4.70 2.76 -6.80
C ILE A 19 4.67 4.16 -6.15
N PRO A 20 4.77 4.30 -4.81
CA PRO A 20 4.85 5.61 -4.14
C PRO A 20 5.99 6.53 -4.60
N ILE A 21 7.07 5.99 -5.18
CA ILE A 21 8.19 6.81 -5.71
C ILE A 21 7.69 7.73 -6.82
N PHE A 22 6.78 7.25 -7.68
CA PHE A 22 6.15 8.05 -8.73
C PHE A 22 5.25 9.15 -8.16
N PHE A 23 4.68 8.94 -6.97
CA PHE A 23 3.83 9.89 -6.26
C PHE A 23 4.64 10.78 -5.31
N ARG A 24 5.77 11.32 -5.79
CA ARG A 24 6.72 12.15 -5.01
C ARG A 24 7.25 11.45 -3.76
N GLY A 25 7.42 10.12 -3.80
CA GLY A 25 7.95 9.36 -2.66
C GLY A 25 7.07 9.36 -1.43
N ILE A 26 5.74 9.37 -1.58
CA ILE A 26 4.82 9.40 -0.43
C ILE A 26 5.04 8.19 0.49
N PHE A 27 5.44 8.45 1.74
CA PHE A 27 5.68 7.38 2.71
C PHE A 27 5.02 7.67 4.06
N PRO A 28 4.19 6.75 4.59
CA PRO A 28 3.56 6.92 5.89
C PRO A 28 4.56 6.62 7.01
N LEU A 29 4.86 7.63 7.83
CA LEU A 29 5.73 7.51 8.99
C LEU A 29 5.01 8.00 10.27
N PHE A 30 4.42 7.06 11.00
CA PHE A 30 3.81 7.26 12.32
C PHE A 30 2.92 8.51 12.44
N GLY A 31 1.88 8.61 11.60
CA GLY A 31 0.93 9.71 11.67
C GLY A 31 1.26 10.91 10.77
N THR A 32 2.42 10.92 10.10
CA THR A 32 2.78 11.93 9.11
C THR A 32 3.07 11.29 7.75
N PHE A 33 2.89 12.07 6.69
CA PHE A 33 3.33 11.71 5.35
C PHE A 33 4.65 12.42 5.06
N LEU A 34 5.66 11.64 4.71
CA LEU A 34 6.90 12.15 4.14
C LEU A 34 6.72 12.24 2.62
N PHE A 35 7.26 13.31 2.04
CA PHE A 35 7.22 13.59 0.61
C PHE A 35 8.63 13.96 0.12
N ASP A 36 8.81 13.95 -1.19
CA ASP A 36 10.05 14.30 -1.87
C ASP A 36 11.22 13.42 -1.37
N LEU A 37 12.39 14.01 -1.16
CA LEU A 37 13.61 13.30 -0.78
C LEU A 37 13.49 12.45 0.50
N PRO A 38 12.97 12.95 1.65
CA PRO A 38 12.89 12.12 2.86
C PRO A 38 11.94 10.94 2.71
N GLY A 39 10.89 11.07 1.89
CA GLY A 39 9.97 9.99 1.58
C GLY A 39 10.62 8.91 0.71
N ILE A 40 11.32 9.31 -0.36
CA ILE A 40 12.08 8.40 -1.23
C ILE A 40 13.13 7.63 -0.41
N LEU A 41 13.89 8.31 0.45
CA LEU A 41 14.89 7.64 1.30
C LEU A 41 14.24 6.62 2.24
N ALA A 42 13.10 6.95 2.86
CA ALA A 42 12.38 6.02 3.73
C ALA A 42 11.87 4.77 2.98
N ILE A 43 11.44 4.95 1.73
CA ILE A 43 11.07 3.86 0.82
C ILE A 43 12.29 2.99 0.51
N ASP A 44 13.42 3.59 0.14
CA ASP A 44 14.66 2.87 -0.17
C ASP A 44 15.16 2.04 1.01
N PHE A 45 15.15 2.62 2.22
CA PHE A 45 15.47 1.89 3.46
C PHE A 45 14.51 0.72 3.68
N SER A 46 13.22 0.92 3.44
CA SER A 46 12.20 -0.12 3.57
C SER A 46 12.41 -1.27 2.57
N ILE A 47 12.74 -0.95 1.32
CA ILE A 47 13.06 -1.92 0.27
C ILE A 47 14.32 -2.70 0.62
N ALA A 48 15.40 -2.02 1.02
CA ALA A 48 16.64 -2.66 1.41
C ALA A 48 16.43 -3.62 2.60
N PHE A 49 15.61 -3.22 3.58
CA PHE A 49 15.27 -4.06 4.72
C PHE A 49 14.44 -5.29 4.31
N LEU A 50 13.46 -5.13 3.42
CA LEU A 50 12.69 -6.25 2.88
C LEU A 50 13.54 -7.24 2.08
N LEU A 51 14.50 -6.76 1.28
CA LEU A 51 15.44 -7.63 0.56
C LEU A 51 16.33 -8.42 1.53
N LEU A 52 16.77 -7.79 2.61
CA LEU A 52 17.53 -8.44 3.67
C LEU A 52 16.71 -9.51 4.41
N LEU A 53 15.43 -9.23 4.68
CA LEU A 53 14.50 -10.23 5.22
C LEU A 53 14.24 -11.37 4.23
N ALA A 54 14.05 -11.08 2.95
CA ALA A 54 13.87 -12.09 1.91
C ALA A 54 15.09 -13.01 1.80
N TRP A 55 16.30 -12.44 1.85
CA TRP A 55 17.54 -13.19 1.92
C TRP A 55 17.63 -14.05 3.19
N GLY A 56 17.28 -13.49 4.35
CA GLY A 56 17.27 -14.22 5.61
C GLY A 56 16.25 -15.38 5.64
N THR A 57 15.08 -15.19 5.03
CA THR A 57 14.05 -16.21 4.88
C THR A 57 14.46 -17.31 3.90
N SER A 58 15.14 -16.96 2.81
CA SER A 58 15.74 -17.93 1.88
C SER A 58 16.77 -18.84 2.58
N ASN A 59 17.61 -18.24 3.43
CA ASN A 59 18.57 -18.95 4.28
C ASN A 59 17.96 -19.61 5.52
N ARG A 60 16.62 -19.62 5.67
CA ARG A 60 15.87 -20.20 6.80
C ARG A 60 16.34 -19.72 8.18
N LYS A 61 16.81 -18.47 8.29
CA LYS A 61 17.27 -17.90 9.57
C LYS A 61 16.07 -17.47 10.42
N ILE A 62 16.06 -17.86 11.70
CA ILE A 62 14.96 -17.54 12.63
C ILE A 62 14.78 -16.03 12.85
N TRP A 63 15.87 -15.25 12.74
CA TRP A 63 15.82 -13.80 12.90
C TRP A 63 15.02 -13.11 11.78
N ALA A 64 15.01 -13.67 10.56
CA ALA A 64 14.22 -13.14 9.45
C ALA A 64 12.71 -13.29 9.68
N TRP A 65 12.31 -14.31 10.45
CA TRP A 65 10.91 -14.50 10.82
C TRP A 65 10.45 -13.43 11.82
N TRP A 66 11.22 -13.22 12.90
CA TRP A 66 10.95 -12.15 13.86
C TRP A 66 11.02 -10.76 13.23
N GLY A 67 12.02 -10.54 12.37
CA GLY A 67 12.18 -9.28 11.64
C GLY A 67 10.99 -8.99 10.71
N GLY A 68 10.49 -9.99 9.98
CA GLY A 68 9.30 -9.85 9.15
C GLY A 68 8.03 -9.55 9.95
N LEU A 69 7.83 -10.24 11.07
CA LEU A 69 6.70 -10.00 11.96
C LEU A 69 6.70 -8.55 12.47
N ILE A 70 7.83 -8.09 13.00
CA ILE A 70 7.99 -6.73 13.53
C ILE A 70 7.78 -5.71 12.42
N TYR A 71 8.39 -5.93 11.25
CA TYR A 71 8.27 -5.02 10.10
C TYR A 71 6.82 -4.82 9.68
N PHE A 72 6.07 -5.89 9.45
CA PHE A 72 4.69 -5.78 8.99
C PHE A 72 3.78 -5.17 10.05
N ILE A 73 3.98 -5.49 11.32
CA ILE A 73 3.23 -4.83 12.41
C ILE A 73 3.53 -3.33 12.41
N LEU A 74 4.80 -2.95 12.36
CA LEU A 74 5.23 -1.55 12.40
C LEU A 74 4.70 -0.77 11.19
N LEU A 75 4.82 -1.35 9.98
CA LEU A 75 4.32 -0.76 8.74
C LEU A 75 2.80 -0.60 8.78
N THR A 76 2.08 -1.60 9.29
CA THR A 76 0.62 -1.56 9.41
C THR A 76 0.19 -0.48 10.39
N VAL A 77 0.82 -0.42 11.57
CA VAL A 77 0.53 0.60 12.59
C VAL A 77 0.86 1.99 12.06
N SER A 78 2.02 2.16 11.41
CA SER A 78 2.42 3.42 10.78
C SER A 78 1.39 3.88 9.75
N THR A 79 1.01 2.99 8.84
CA THR A 79 0.02 3.27 7.79
C THR A 79 -1.33 3.62 8.40
N LEU A 80 -1.83 2.82 9.34
CA LEU A 80 -3.12 3.03 9.97
C LEU A 80 -3.16 4.36 10.73
N LEU A 81 -2.14 4.67 11.52
CA LEU A 81 -2.05 5.95 12.23
C LEU A 81 -1.98 7.14 11.28
N THR A 82 -1.23 7.02 10.19
CA THR A 82 -1.15 8.07 9.17
C THR A 82 -2.48 8.31 8.47
N PHE A 83 -3.20 7.25 8.11
CA PHE A 83 -4.54 7.36 7.51
C PHE A 83 -5.59 7.90 8.48
N LEU A 84 -5.53 7.52 9.76
CA LEU A 84 -6.44 8.04 10.79
C LEU A 84 -6.24 9.53 11.06
N ARG A 85 -5.01 10.03 10.88
CA ARG A 85 -4.66 11.43 11.17
C ARG A 85 -4.74 12.35 9.96
N SER A 86 -4.79 11.80 8.74
CA SER A 86 -4.73 12.58 7.50
C SER A 86 -6.05 12.54 6.75
N SER A 87 -6.52 13.68 6.26
CA SER A 87 -7.68 13.70 5.37
C SER A 87 -7.28 13.31 3.94
N TYR A 88 -8.15 12.59 3.24
CA TYR A 88 -7.91 12.20 1.84
C TYR A 88 -7.65 13.40 0.92
N LEU A 89 -8.33 14.52 1.16
CA LEU A 89 -8.16 15.75 0.40
C LEU A 89 -6.78 16.39 0.64
N ASP A 90 -6.27 16.37 1.87
CA ASP A 90 -4.92 16.87 2.17
C ASP A 90 -3.84 16.06 1.45
N ILE A 91 -4.06 14.75 1.32
CA ILE A 91 -3.14 13.84 0.63
C ILE A 91 -3.11 14.16 -0.87
N LEU A 92 -4.29 14.31 -1.50
CA LEU A 92 -4.41 14.68 -2.91
C LEU A 92 -3.77 16.05 -3.22
N GLN A 93 -4.04 17.06 -2.39
CA GLN A 93 -3.48 18.40 -2.57
C GLN A 93 -1.95 18.40 -2.46
N ARG A 94 -1.38 17.59 -1.57
CA ARG A 94 0.07 17.48 -1.39
C ARG A 94 0.76 16.67 -2.48
N MET A 95 0.07 15.71 -3.11
CA MET A 95 0.59 15.03 -4.29
C MET A 95 0.73 15.97 -5.50
N GLN A 96 0.05 17.13 -5.50
CA GLN A 96 0.07 18.12 -6.59
C GLN A 96 -0.17 17.46 -7.95
N PHE A 97 -1.22 16.65 -8.05
CA PHE A 97 -1.59 16.05 -9.32
C PHE A 97 -1.80 17.13 -10.40
N PRO A 98 -1.27 16.95 -11.62
CA PRO A 98 -1.56 17.83 -12.73
C PRO A 98 -3.09 17.95 -12.90
N PRO A 99 -3.62 19.13 -13.27
CA PRO A 99 -5.06 19.33 -13.42
C PRO A 99 -5.70 18.32 -14.40
N THR A 100 -4.96 17.84 -15.39
CA THR A 100 -5.40 16.78 -16.32
C THR A 100 -5.62 15.41 -15.66
N GLU A 101 -4.86 15.07 -14.62
CA GLU A 101 -5.05 13.83 -13.84
C GLU A 101 -6.17 13.99 -12.81
N MET A 102 -6.33 15.21 -12.27
CA MET A 102 -7.46 15.56 -11.41
C MET A 102 -8.79 15.50 -12.17
N ASP A 103 -8.86 16.02 -13.40
CA ASP A 103 -10.04 15.93 -14.26
C ASP A 103 -10.39 14.47 -14.60
N ALA A 104 -9.37 13.63 -14.81
CA ALA A 104 -9.56 12.20 -15.03
C ALA A 104 -10.13 11.49 -13.79
N LEU A 105 -9.70 11.89 -12.58
CA LEU A 105 -10.17 11.38 -11.29
C LEU A 105 -11.58 11.89 -10.94
N ASP A 106 -11.90 13.15 -11.24
CA ASP A 106 -13.21 13.77 -11.03
C ASP A 106 -14.27 13.15 -11.96
N GLY A 107 -13.85 12.70 -13.14
CA GLY A 107 -14.66 11.93 -14.08
C GLY A 107 -14.95 10.49 -13.67
N VAL A 108 -14.29 9.94 -12.63
CA VAL A 108 -14.56 8.58 -12.14
C VAL A 108 -15.62 8.67 -11.04
N PRO A 109 -16.88 8.28 -11.31
CA PRO A 109 -17.89 8.31 -10.28
C PRO A 109 -17.64 7.07 -9.40
N LEU A 110 -16.81 7.22 -8.36
CA LEU A 110 -16.57 6.17 -7.35
C LEU A 110 -17.90 5.63 -6.78
N LEU A 111 -18.91 6.50 -6.69
CA LEU A 111 -20.28 6.16 -6.34
C LEU A 111 -21.01 5.33 -7.41
N ALA A 112 -20.75 5.55 -8.71
CA ALA A 112 -21.32 4.75 -9.77
C ALA A 112 -20.66 3.37 -9.88
N THR A 113 -19.34 3.26 -9.70
CA THR A 113 -18.67 1.95 -9.64
C THR A 113 -19.11 1.15 -8.41
N LEU A 114 -19.24 1.78 -7.24
CA LEU A 114 -19.88 1.14 -6.07
C LEU A 114 -21.34 0.77 -6.33
N GLY A 115 -22.08 1.64 -7.05
CA GLY A 115 -23.45 1.38 -7.47
C GLY A 115 -23.57 0.16 -8.40
N VAL A 116 -22.68 0.02 -9.38
CA VAL A 116 -22.62 -1.13 -10.31
C VAL A 116 -22.27 -2.42 -9.55
N VAL A 117 -21.33 -2.38 -8.61
CA VAL A 117 -20.99 -3.56 -7.78
C VAL A 117 -22.15 -3.95 -6.86
N ALA A 118 -22.83 -2.97 -6.25
CA ALA A 118 -24.01 -3.22 -5.43
C ALA A 118 -25.20 -3.76 -6.24
N LEU A 119 -25.41 -3.25 -7.47
CA LEU A 119 -26.40 -3.75 -8.43
C LEU A 119 -26.05 -5.17 -8.91
N SER A 120 -24.77 -5.46 -9.14
CA SER A 120 -24.28 -6.79 -9.51
C SER A 120 -24.57 -7.82 -8.43
N LYS A 121 -24.35 -7.49 -7.15
CA LYS A 121 -24.74 -8.37 -6.02
C LYS A 121 -26.23 -8.72 -6.06
N LYS A 122 -27.09 -7.75 -6.39
CA LYS A 122 -28.54 -7.95 -6.46
C LYS A 122 -28.94 -8.88 -7.62
N HIS A 123 -28.19 -8.87 -8.73
CA HIS A 123 -28.41 -9.77 -9.86
C HIS A 123 -28.06 -11.23 -9.51
N PHE A 124 -26.88 -11.46 -8.92
CA PHE A 124 -26.44 -12.81 -8.51
C PHE A 124 -27.30 -13.45 -7.41
N VAL A 125 -27.88 -12.65 -6.51
CA VAL A 125 -28.78 -13.16 -5.46
C VAL A 125 -30.16 -13.55 -6.01
N ARG A 126 -30.58 -12.95 -7.13
CA ARG A 126 -31.90 -13.21 -7.75
C ARG A 126 -31.88 -14.49 -8.57
N GLU A 127 -30.80 -14.76 -9.30
CA GLU A 127 -30.60 -16.00 -10.09
C GLU A 127 -30.57 -17.27 -9.23
N LYS A 128 -30.20 -17.17 -7.95
CA LYS A 128 -30.14 -18.32 -7.04
C LYS A 128 -31.48 -18.70 -6.39
N ARG A 129 -32.56 -17.98 -6.72
CA ARG A 129 -33.90 -18.14 -6.12
C ARG A 129 -34.93 -18.68 -7.13
N ASP A 130 -34.55 -18.82 -8.39
CA ASP A 130 -35.29 -19.50 -9.46
C ASP A 130 -34.70 -20.91 -9.67
#